data_AF-A5GWN8-F1
#
_entry.id   AF-A5GWN8-F1
#
_cell.length_a   1.000
_cell.length_b   1.000
_cell.length_c   1.000
_cell.angle_alpha   90.00
_cell.angle_beta   90.00
_cell.angle_gamma   90.00
#
_symmetry.space_group_name_H-M   'P 1'
#
loop_
_entity.id
_entity.type
_entity.pdbx_description
1 polymer ?
#
loop_
_entity_poly.entity_id
_entity_poly.type
_entity_poly.pdbx_seq_one_letter_code
_entity_poly.pdbx_strand_id
1 'polypeptide(L)'
;MGYREQLEAGHGAFAAMLKAWHERNSWSHRVLPALAEQLDFGRLHSSQLSNLRNRKLASPGPEVFLALGSCNRWLAEAAKGGDALEQLEGQQELLAALKISALPLLDASGAPLKAGELLEIFIGLRPLPPGFDLRISDEEAPALSAALAELLSGGKPWRQCREAVLQAYPAQKRQRRERFAEVMAGLRDYGAAEFDSELGDLLITLEALGMQELVASGPEALLERLRQGR
;
A
#
# COMPACT_ATOMS: atom_id res chain seq x y z
N MET A 1 -21.83 -4.66 -13.63
CA MET A 1 -20.42 -4.88 -14.04
C MET A 1 -20.35 -6.17 -14.83
N GLY A 2 -19.80 -6.16 -16.04
CA GLY A 2 -19.65 -7.36 -16.86
C GLY A 2 -18.46 -8.22 -16.42
N TYR A 3 -18.41 -9.52 -16.77
CA TYR A 3 -17.32 -10.41 -16.32
C TYR A 3 -15.91 -9.90 -16.71
N ARG A 4 -15.77 -9.28 -17.89
CA ARG A 4 -14.49 -8.72 -18.36
C ARG A 4 -14.05 -7.51 -17.56
N GLU A 5 -15.00 -6.67 -17.20
CA GLU A 5 -14.77 -5.47 -16.40
C GLU A 5 -14.35 -5.85 -14.97
N GLN A 6 -14.98 -6.89 -14.41
CA GLN A 6 -14.59 -7.46 -13.13
C GLN A 6 -13.16 -8.05 -13.15
N LEU A 7 -12.81 -8.81 -14.19
CA LEU A 7 -11.44 -9.32 -14.34
C LEU A 7 -10.42 -8.19 -14.50
N GLU A 8 -10.73 -7.16 -15.28
CA GLU A 8 -9.83 -6.01 -15.45
C GLU A 8 -9.62 -5.25 -14.13
N ALA A 9 -10.69 -5.05 -13.37
CA ALA A 9 -10.62 -4.46 -12.03
C ALA A 9 -9.78 -5.32 -11.08
N GLY A 10 -9.95 -6.64 -11.11
CA GLY A 10 -9.17 -7.60 -10.31
C GLY A 10 -7.69 -7.62 -10.69
N HIS A 11 -7.36 -7.67 -11.98
CA HIS A 11 -5.98 -7.58 -12.46
C HIS A 11 -5.33 -6.27 -12.05
N GLY A 12 -6.06 -5.16 -12.15
CA GLY A 12 -5.62 -3.84 -11.70
C GLY A 12 -5.34 -3.80 -10.20
N ALA A 13 -6.26 -4.30 -9.39
CA ALA A 13 -6.12 -4.39 -7.95
C ALA A 13 -4.92 -5.26 -7.55
N PHE A 14 -4.80 -6.45 -8.11
CA PHE A 14 -3.71 -7.38 -7.79
C PHE A 14 -2.34 -6.83 -8.19
N ALA A 15 -2.25 -6.17 -9.34
CA ALA A 15 -1.03 -5.50 -9.78
C ALA A 15 -0.62 -4.37 -8.82
N ALA A 16 -1.57 -3.57 -8.35
CA ALA A 16 -1.33 -2.51 -7.38
C ALA A 16 -0.86 -3.08 -6.03
N MET A 17 -1.55 -4.10 -5.52
CA MET A 17 -1.17 -4.80 -4.29
C MET A 17 0.26 -5.35 -4.35
N LEU A 18 0.65 -5.99 -5.46
CA LEU A 18 2.02 -6.50 -5.60
C LEU A 18 3.06 -5.38 -5.65
N LYS A 19 2.75 -4.21 -6.24
CA LYS A 19 3.65 -3.05 -6.21
C LYS A 19 3.83 -2.54 -4.79
N ALA A 20 2.72 -2.23 -4.12
CA ALA A 20 2.71 -1.76 -2.74
C ALA A 20 3.46 -2.75 -1.83
N TRP A 21 3.26 -4.06 -2.01
CA TRP A 21 3.94 -5.06 -1.19
C TRP A 21 5.46 -5.06 -1.36
N HIS A 22 5.98 -4.86 -2.57
CA HIS A 22 7.42 -4.73 -2.78
C HIS A 22 7.95 -3.40 -2.26
N GLU A 23 7.23 -2.30 -2.51
CA GLU A 23 7.62 -0.95 -2.10
C GLU A 23 7.69 -0.85 -0.57
N ARG A 24 6.67 -1.32 0.15
CA ARG A 24 6.65 -1.36 1.63
C ARG A 24 7.82 -2.13 2.22
N ASN A 25 8.29 -3.15 1.51
CA ASN A 25 9.40 -3.96 1.95
C ASN A 25 10.77 -3.51 1.40
N SER A 26 10.82 -2.45 0.59
CA SER A 26 12.03 -2.05 -0.15
C SER A 26 12.64 -3.21 -0.95
N TRP A 27 11.80 -4.12 -1.44
CA TRP A 27 12.22 -5.33 -2.11
C TRP A 27 12.42 -5.13 -3.61
N SER A 28 13.47 -5.76 -4.13
CA SER A 28 13.57 -6.02 -5.56
C SER A 28 12.56 -7.09 -5.99
N HIS A 29 12.27 -7.16 -7.29
CA HIS A 29 11.40 -8.17 -7.88
C HIS A 29 11.92 -9.62 -7.76
N ARG A 30 13.10 -9.83 -7.16
CA ARG A 30 13.75 -11.14 -6.98
C ARG A 30 13.48 -11.76 -5.61
N VAL A 31 13.07 -10.97 -4.61
CA VAL A 31 12.95 -11.43 -3.22
C VAL A 31 11.91 -12.54 -3.10
N LEU A 32 10.69 -12.35 -3.62
CA LEU A 32 9.64 -13.37 -3.56
C LEU A 32 9.98 -14.65 -4.36
N PRO A 33 10.50 -14.57 -5.61
CA PRO A 33 11.01 -15.73 -6.33
C PRO A 33 12.10 -16.49 -5.57
N ALA A 34 13.08 -15.78 -5.01
CA ALA A 34 14.16 -16.41 -4.25
C ALA A 34 13.63 -17.08 -2.98
N LEU A 35 12.72 -16.42 -2.26
CA LEU A 35 12.07 -17.01 -1.08
C LEU A 35 11.30 -18.28 -1.43
N ALA A 36 10.54 -18.27 -2.54
CA ALA A 36 9.77 -19.42 -3.00
C ALA A 36 10.67 -20.60 -3.39
N GLU A 37 11.81 -20.32 -4.04
CA GLU A 37 12.79 -21.33 -4.41
C GLU A 37 13.49 -21.93 -3.18
N GLN A 38 13.96 -21.09 -2.25
CA GLN A 38 14.73 -21.55 -1.09
C GLN A 38 13.90 -22.38 -0.11
N LEU A 39 12.61 -22.06 0.04
CA LEU A 39 11.72 -22.75 0.97
C LEU A 39 10.79 -23.77 0.29
N ASP A 40 11.04 -24.05 -0.99
CA ASP A 40 10.26 -24.99 -1.83
C ASP A 40 8.73 -24.73 -1.78
N PHE A 41 8.35 -23.45 -1.88
CA PHE A 41 6.95 -23.03 -1.87
C PHE A 41 6.26 -23.14 -3.24
N GLY A 42 7.01 -23.60 -4.25
CA GLY A 42 6.55 -23.77 -5.63
C GLY A 42 7.25 -22.86 -6.62
N ARG A 43 6.86 -22.95 -7.88
CA ARG A 43 7.53 -22.27 -8.99
C ARG A 43 7.02 -20.85 -9.17
N LEU A 44 7.79 -19.88 -8.71
CA LEU A 44 7.54 -18.46 -8.91
C LEU A 44 8.73 -17.82 -9.63
N HIS A 45 8.56 -17.49 -10.91
CA HIS A 45 9.60 -16.83 -11.69
C HIS A 45 9.48 -15.31 -11.62
N SER A 46 10.62 -14.62 -11.61
CA SER A 46 10.68 -13.15 -11.68
C SER A 46 9.89 -12.54 -12.85
N SER A 47 9.82 -13.25 -13.98
CA SER A 47 9.03 -12.84 -15.16
C SER A 47 7.52 -12.88 -14.91
N GLN A 48 7.03 -13.90 -14.18
CA GLN A 48 5.61 -13.99 -13.80
C GLN A 48 5.25 -12.85 -12.86
N LEU A 49 6.10 -12.58 -11.87
CA LEU A 49 5.90 -11.49 -10.91
C LEU A 49 5.88 -10.12 -11.62
N SER A 50 6.83 -9.89 -12.52
CA SER A 50 6.88 -8.68 -13.33
C SER A 50 5.65 -8.54 -14.23
N ASN A 51 5.19 -9.62 -14.87
CA ASN A 51 4.01 -9.57 -15.73
C ASN A 51 2.72 -9.35 -14.92
N LEU A 52 2.58 -9.94 -13.73
CA LEU A 52 1.45 -9.66 -12.83
C LEU A 52 1.44 -8.19 -12.42
N ARG A 53 2.58 -7.67 -11.97
CA ARG A 53 2.74 -6.26 -11.55
C ARG A 53 2.43 -5.26 -12.67
N ASN A 54 2.62 -5.66 -13.93
CA ASN A 54 2.38 -4.83 -15.11
C ASN A 54 1.07 -5.18 -15.84
N ARG A 55 0.20 -6.03 -15.26
CA ARG A 55 -1.08 -6.47 -15.86
C ARG A 55 -0.93 -7.18 -17.22
N LYS A 56 0.20 -7.84 -17.45
CA LYS A 56 0.50 -8.59 -18.68
C LYS A 56 0.21 -10.09 -18.56
N LEU A 57 0.04 -10.61 -17.35
CA LEU A 57 -0.29 -12.02 -17.12
C LEU A 57 -1.79 -12.17 -16.84
N ALA A 58 -2.58 -12.50 -17.87
CA ALA A 58 -4.03 -12.62 -17.78
C ALA A 58 -4.52 -13.96 -17.21
N SER A 59 -3.70 -15.02 -17.32
CA SER A 59 -4.06 -16.37 -16.86
C SER A 59 -2.88 -17.04 -16.14
N PRO A 60 -2.49 -16.53 -14.96
CA PRO A 60 -1.52 -17.21 -14.11
C PRO A 60 -2.03 -18.60 -13.73
N GLY A 61 -1.14 -19.60 -13.72
CA GLY A 61 -1.46 -20.92 -13.20
C GLY A 61 -1.67 -20.90 -11.68
N PRO A 62 -2.41 -21.87 -11.11
CA PRO A 62 -2.71 -21.92 -9.68
C PRO A 62 -1.46 -21.98 -8.80
N GLU A 63 -0.36 -22.57 -9.28
CA GLU A 63 0.93 -22.65 -8.58
C GLU A 63 1.49 -21.28 -8.22
N VAL A 64 1.22 -20.25 -9.02
CA VAL A 64 1.69 -18.88 -8.74
C VAL A 64 1.05 -18.34 -7.47
N PHE A 65 -0.25 -18.54 -7.30
CA PHE A 65 -0.98 -18.13 -6.09
C PHE A 65 -0.61 -18.99 -4.88
N LEU A 66 -0.35 -20.28 -5.10
CA LEU A 66 0.15 -21.17 -4.05
C LEU A 66 1.51 -20.71 -3.51
N ALA A 67 2.45 -20.41 -4.40
CA ALA A 67 3.76 -19.90 -4.03
C ALA A 67 3.67 -18.55 -3.32
N LEU A 68 2.93 -17.58 -3.87
CA LEU A 68 2.73 -16.28 -3.23
C LEU A 68 2.07 -16.39 -1.85
N GLY A 69 1.02 -17.20 -1.73
CA GLY A 69 0.33 -17.41 -0.44
C GLY A 69 1.20 -18.13 0.59
N SER A 70 2.09 -19.02 0.16
CA SER A 70 3.04 -19.71 1.03
C SER A 70 4.16 -18.78 1.50
N CYS A 71 4.74 -17.98 0.59
CA CYS A 71 5.66 -16.90 0.94
C CYS A 71 5.03 -15.95 1.96
N ASN A 72 3.79 -15.52 1.70
CA ASN A 72 3.07 -14.60 2.58
C ASN A 72 2.83 -15.18 3.99
N ARG A 73 2.43 -16.45 4.06
CA ARG A 73 2.26 -17.15 5.35
C ARG A 73 3.58 -17.23 6.10
N TRP A 74 4.66 -17.61 5.42
CA TRP A 74 5.97 -17.69 6.05
C TRP A 74 6.43 -16.33 6.59
N LEU A 75 6.21 -15.24 5.85
CA LEU A 75 6.50 -13.88 6.32
C LEU A 75 5.70 -13.54 7.58
N ALA A 76 4.42 -13.92 7.63
CA ALA A 76 3.59 -13.69 8.81
C ALA A 76 4.03 -14.48 10.04
N GLU A 77 4.57 -15.70 9.86
CA GLU A 77 5.19 -16.44 10.95
C GLU A 77 6.54 -15.85 11.36
N ALA A 78 7.38 -15.48 10.38
CA ALA A 78 8.67 -14.82 10.64
C ALA A 78 8.51 -13.50 11.41
N ALA A 79 7.44 -12.75 11.15
CA ALA A 79 7.12 -11.51 11.85
C ALA A 79 6.76 -11.70 13.33
N LYS A 80 6.31 -12.89 13.75
CA LYS A 80 6.04 -13.22 15.17
C LYS A 80 7.32 -13.51 15.95
N GLY A 81 8.47 -13.55 15.28
CA GLY A 81 9.77 -13.91 15.86
C GLY A 81 10.05 -15.41 15.83
N GLY A 82 11.29 -15.76 16.19
CA GLY A 82 11.80 -17.13 16.19
C GLY A 82 12.80 -17.39 15.06
N ASP A 83 13.13 -18.68 14.88
CA ASP A 83 14.25 -19.15 14.07
C ASP A 83 13.90 -19.29 12.57
N ALA A 84 12.81 -18.64 12.11
CA ALA A 84 12.36 -18.73 10.71
C ALA A 84 13.45 -18.28 9.73
N LEU A 85 14.23 -17.25 10.10
CA LEU A 85 15.35 -16.76 9.30
C LEU A 85 16.54 -17.73 9.25
N GLU A 86 16.67 -18.66 10.22
CA GLU A 86 17.72 -19.70 10.19
C GLU A 86 17.53 -20.66 9.00
N GLN A 87 16.30 -20.82 8.52
CA GLN A 87 16.01 -21.60 7.31
C GLN A 87 16.60 -20.99 6.03
N LEU A 88 17.06 -19.73 6.10
CA LEU A 88 17.68 -19.00 5.00
C LEU A 88 19.19 -18.82 5.19
N GLU A 89 19.80 -19.59 6.10
CA GLU A 89 21.26 -19.61 6.28
C GLU A 89 21.97 -19.89 4.95
N GLY A 90 22.91 -19.00 4.59
CA GLY A 90 23.63 -19.04 3.31
C GLY A 90 23.10 -18.07 2.24
N GLN A 91 21.91 -17.50 2.41
CA GLN A 91 21.32 -16.55 1.44
C GLN A 91 21.47 -15.10 1.90
N GLN A 92 22.71 -14.59 1.88
CA GLN A 92 23.04 -13.27 2.45
C GLN A 92 22.22 -12.12 1.85
N GLU A 93 21.98 -12.10 0.53
CA GLU A 93 21.20 -11.05 -0.14
C GLU A 93 19.71 -11.09 0.26
N LEU A 94 19.13 -12.30 0.31
CA LEU A 94 17.74 -12.50 0.72
C LEU A 94 17.55 -12.13 2.19
N LEU A 95 18.45 -12.60 3.07
CA LEU A 95 18.45 -12.25 4.49
C LEU A 95 18.59 -10.74 4.70
N ALA A 96 19.45 -10.06 3.95
CA ALA A 96 19.60 -8.61 4.05
C ALA A 96 18.30 -7.88 3.69
N ALA A 97 17.63 -8.29 2.61
CA ALA A 97 16.34 -7.71 2.20
C ALA A 97 15.24 -7.95 3.25
N LEU A 98 15.15 -9.16 3.81
CA LEU A 98 14.16 -9.52 4.83
C LEU A 98 14.42 -8.84 6.18
N LYS A 99 15.69 -8.58 6.53
CA LYS A 99 16.06 -7.81 7.73
C LYS A 99 15.72 -6.33 7.62
N ILE A 100 15.71 -5.76 6.42
CA ILE A 100 15.24 -4.39 6.19
C ILE A 100 13.73 -4.34 6.43
N SER A 101 12.97 -5.25 5.81
CA SER A 101 11.53 -5.36 6.02
C SER A 101 11.01 -6.71 5.52
N ALA A 102 10.02 -7.25 6.25
CA ALA A 102 9.34 -8.52 5.95
C ALA A 102 7.85 -8.49 6.27
N LEU A 103 7.17 -7.39 5.91
CA LEU A 103 5.75 -7.18 6.14
C LEU A 103 4.90 -8.14 5.29
N PRO A 104 4.03 -8.96 5.91
CA PRO A 104 3.09 -9.80 5.20
C PRO A 104 1.86 -9.03 4.70
N LEU A 105 1.15 -9.60 3.73
CA LEU A 105 -0.20 -9.23 3.32
C LEU A 105 -1.21 -9.83 4.31
N LEU A 106 -1.84 -8.99 5.13
CA LEU A 106 -2.85 -9.39 6.10
C LEU A 106 -4.24 -8.93 5.66
N ASP A 107 -5.27 -9.69 6.00
CA ASP A 107 -6.66 -9.28 5.83
C ASP A 107 -7.12 -8.33 6.95
N ALA A 108 -8.40 -7.90 6.88
CA ALA A 108 -8.99 -7.01 7.88
C ALA A 108 -9.04 -7.58 9.31
N SER A 109 -8.88 -8.90 9.47
CA SER A 109 -8.79 -9.56 10.78
C SER A 109 -7.36 -9.71 11.29
N GLY A 110 -6.37 -9.27 10.51
CA GLY A 110 -4.94 -9.45 10.79
C GLY A 110 -4.42 -10.84 10.42
N ALA A 111 -5.18 -11.65 9.69
CA ALA A 111 -4.76 -12.97 9.25
C ALA A 111 -4.04 -12.91 7.89
N PRO A 112 -2.99 -13.70 7.65
CA PRO A 112 -2.27 -13.66 6.38
C PRO A 112 -3.11 -14.19 5.22
N LEU A 113 -3.13 -13.45 4.11
CA LEU A 113 -3.78 -13.87 2.88
C LEU A 113 -3.20 -15.17 2.34
N LYS A 114 -4.08 -16.11 2.02
CA LYS A 114 -3.80 -17.42 1.44
C LYS A 114 -3.95 -17.41 -0.08
N ALA A 115 -3.51 -18.48 -0.72
CA ALA A 115 -3.55 -18.66 -2.16
C ALA A 115 -4.94 -18.41 -2.79
N GLY A 116 -6.01 -18.94 -2.16
CA GLY A 116 -7.37 -18.74 -2.66
C GLY A 116 -7.81 -17.28 -2.61
N GLU A 117 -7.40 -16.55 -1.58
CA GLU A 117 -7.77 -15.15 -1.35
C GLU A 117 -7.01 -14.24 -2.32
N LEU A 118 -5.75 -14.56 -2.60
CA LEU A 118 -4.96 -13.92 -3.66
C LEU A 118 -5.57 -14.15 -5.04
N LEU A 119 -6.07 -15.36 -5.33
CA LEU A 119 -6.79 -15.66 -6.57
C LEU A 119 -8.09 -14.85 -6.66
N GLU A 120 -8.90 -14.82 -5.60
CA GLU A 120 -10.15 -14.06 -5.54
C GLU A 120 -9.94 -12.56 -5.78
N ILE A 121 -8.86 -11.98 -5.24
CA ILE A 121 -8.47 -10.60 -5.54
C ILE A 121 -8.14 -10.45 -7.03
N PHE A 122 -7.31 -11.36 -7.57
CA PHE A 122 -6.90 -11.31 -8.98
C PHE A 122 -8.07 -11.38 -9.96
N ILE A 123 -9.11 -12.15 -9.66
CA ILE A 123 -10.33 -12.25 -10.47
C ILE A 123 -11.43 -11.26 -10.09
N GLY A 124 -11.16 -10.35 -9.13
CA GLY A 124 -12.09 -9.29 -8.73
C GLY A 124 -13.31 -9.77 -7.95
N LEU A 125 -13.23 -10.92 -7.25
CA LEU A 125 -14.26 -11.39 -6.32
C LEU A 125 -14.06 -10.86 -4.89
N ARG A 126 -12.84 -10.45 -4.55
CA ARG A 126 -12.48 -9.93 -3.23
C ARG A 126 -11.85 -8.55 -3.35
N PRO A 127 -12.20 -7.60 -2.47
CA PRO A 127 -11.49 -6.32 -2.40
C PRO A 127 -10.05 -6.53 -1.93
N LEU A 128 -9.21 -5.52 -2.15
CA LEU A 128 -7.86 -5.52 -1.59
C LEU A 128 -7.90 -5.52 -0.05
N PRO A 129 -6.92 -6.16 0.61
CA PRO A 129 -6.79 -6.03 2.04
C PRO A 129 -6.60 -4.56 2.43
N PRO A 130 -7.12 -4.14 3.59
CA PRO A 130 -6.77 -2.86 4.18
C PRO A 130 -5.23 -2.72 4.24
N GLY A 131 -4.72 -1.54 3.88
CA GLY A 131 -3.29 -1.22 3.98
C GLY A 131 -2.46 -1.64 2.77
N PHE A 132 -3.07 -2.13 1.68
CA PHE A 132 -2.39 -2.35 0.39
C PHE A 132 -3.19 -1.84 -0.82
N ASP A 133 -4.32 -1.15 -0.58
CA ASP A 133 -5.00 -0.37 -1.62
C ASP A 133 -4.58 1.10 -1.55
N LEU A 134 -3.46 1.43 -2.19
CA LEU A 134 -3.03 2.82 -2.36
C LEU A 134 -3.86 3.58 -3.42
N ARG A 135 -4.72 2.87 -4.17
CA ARG A 135 -5.49 3.53 -5.23
C ARG A 135 -6.50 4.44 -4.57
N ILE A 136 -6.65 5.63 -5.11
CA ILE A 136 -7.72 6.55 -4.77
C ILE A 136 -8.67 6.54 -5.96
N SER A 137 -9.95 6.26 -5.72
CA SER A 137 -10.98 6.44 -6.74
C SER A 137 -11.46 7.90 -6.79
N ASP A 138 -11.92 8.37 -7.95
CA ASP A 138 -12.48 9.72 -8.05
C ASP A 138 -13.76 9.87 -7.19
N GLU A 139 -14.49 8.78 -6.95
CA GLU A 139 -15.65 8.78 -6.05
C GLU A 139 -15.28 8.95 -4.58
N GLU A 140 -14.14 8.42 -4.11
CA GLU A 140 -13.71 8.55 -2.72
C GLU A 140 -12.88 9.82 -2.45
N ALA A 141 -12.29 10.43 -3.49
CA ALA A 141 -11.38 11.57 -3.34
C ALA A 141 -11.96 12.77 -2.55
N PRO A 142 -13.25 13.15 -2.71
CA PRO A 142 -13.86 14.20 -1.87
C PRO A 142 -13.91 13.84 -0.38
N ALA A 143 -14.28 12.60 -0.06
CA ALA A 143 -14.34 12.15 1.33
C ALA A 143 -12.94 12.12 1.97
N LEU A 144 -11.92 11.67 1.23
CA LEU A 144 -10.53 11.70 1.70
C LEU A 144 -10.01 13.13 1.89
N SER A 145 -10.40 14.06 1.01
CA SER A 145 -10.03 15.48 1.10
C SER A 145 -10.58 16.12 2.38
N ALA A 146 -11.85 15.86 2.70
CA ALA A 146 -12.47 16.31 3.94
C ALA A 146 -11.79 15.71 5.18
N ALA A 147 -11.58 14.39 5.20
CA ALA A 147 -10.90 13.71 6.30
C ALA A 147 -9.46 14.23 6.50
N LEU A 148 -8.76 14.57 5.42
CA LEU A 148 -7.42 15.14 5.46
C LEU A 148 -7.42 16.52 6.12
N ALA A 149 -8.39 17.37 5.76
CA ALA A 149 -8.54 18.69 6.36
C ALA A 149 -8.84 18.60 7.88
N GLU A 150 -9.69 17.66 8.29
CA GLU A 150 -9.97 17.39 9.70
C GLU A 150 -8.71 16.89 10.44
N LEU A 151 -7.99 15.93 9.86
CA LEU A 151 -6.76 15.39 10.43
C LEU A 151 -5.71 16.48 10.65
N LEU A 152 -5.36 17.24 9.61
CA LEU A 152 -4.31 18.26 9.67
C LEU A 152 -4.70 19.48 10.53
N SER A 153 -5.99 19.79 10.65
CA SER A 153 -6.47 20.85 11.54
C SER A 153 -6.53 20.42 13.00
N GLY A 154 -6.50 19.11 13.30
CA GLY A 154 -6.64 18.58 14.65
C GLY A 154 -7.96 18.99 15.30
N GLY A 155 -9.03 19.11 14.51
CA GLY A 155 -10.36 19.57 14.95
C GLY A 155 -10.46 21.08 15.23
N LYS A 156 -9.42 21.86 14.96
CA LYS A 156 -9.46 23.33 15.11
C LYS A 156 -10.06 23.98 13.87
N PRO A 157 -10.78 25.12 14.02
CA PRO A 157 -11.21 25.90 12.86
C PRO A 157 -10.01 26.33 12.01
N TRP A 158 -10.10 26.24 10.68
CA TRP A 158 -9.00 26.54 9.75
C TRP A 158 -8.26 27.86 10.06
N ARG A 159 -9.01 28.92 10.39
CA ARG A 159 -8.44 30.24 10.77
C ARG A 159 -7.43 30.20 11.93
N GLN A 160 -7.48 29.18 12.79
CA GLN A 160 -6.62 29.03 13.97
C GLN A 160 -5.39 28.13 13.71
N CYS A 161 -5.44 27.25 12.70
CA CYS A 161 -4.35 26.32 12.38
C CYS A 161 -3.69 26.58 11.02
N ARG A 162 -4.25 27.48 10.20
CA ARG A 162 -3.80 27.79 8.83
C ARG A 162 -2.31 28.04 8.72
N GLU A 163 -1.76 28.91 9.57
CA GLU A 163 -0.34 29.27 9.47
C GLU A 163 0.56 28.08 9.76
N ALA A 164 0.27 27.32 10.82
CA ALA A 164 1.05 26.13 11.18
C ALA A 164 0.99 25.05 10.09
N VAL A 165 -0.20 24.75 9.58
CA VAL A 165 -0.39 23.73 8.53
C VAL A 165 0.28 24.16 7.21
N LEU A 166 0.16 25.42 6.82
CA LEU A 166 0.83 25.92 5.61
C LEU A 166 2.36 25.99 5.77
N GLN A 167 2.88 26.29 6.97
CA GLN A 167 4.32 26.26 7.22
C GLN A 167 4.89 24.83 7.16
N ALA A 168 4.13 23.84 7.62
CA ALA A 168 4.50 22.44 7.57
C ALA A 168 4.48 21.86 6.13
N TYR A 169 3.67 22.42 5.24
CA TYR A 169 3.53 21.92 3.87
C TYR A 169 4.74 22.30 2.97
N PRO A 170 5.50 21.33 2.42
CA PRO A 170 6.82 21.56 1.82
C PRO A 170 6.77 22.16 0.41
N ALA A 171 5.62 22.14 -0.27
CA ALA A 171 5.52 22.60 -1.65
C ALA A 171 5.88 24.09 -1.79
N GLN A 172 6.74 24.41 -2.76
CA GLN A 172 7.22 25.78 -3.01
C GLN A 172 6.38 26.53 -4.06
N LYS A 173 5.72 25.81 -4.97
CA LYS A 173 4.93 26.41 -6.05
C LYS A 173 3.68 27.06 -5.48
N ARG A 174 3.53 28.37 -5.68
CA ARG A 174 2.39 29.17 -5.19
C ARG A 174 1.03 28.53 -5.51
N GLN A 175 0.79 28.17 -6.77
CA GLN A 175 -0.48 27.57 -7.21
C GLN A 175 -0.80 26.27 -6.48
N ARG A 176 0.22 25.48 -6.12
CA ARG A 176 0.04 24.22 -5.39
C ARG A 176 -0.32 24.49 -3.92
N ARG A 177 0.36 25.46 -3.29
CA ARG A 177 0.04 25.91 -1.92
C ARG A 177 -1.35 26.53 -1.81
N GLU A 178 -1.78 27.30 -2.81
CA GLU A 178 -3.14 27.87 -2.87
C GLU A 178 -4.19 26.76 -2.94
N ARG A 179 -4.03 25.81 -3.86
CA ARG A 179 -4.91 24.63 -3.96
C ARG A 179 -4.96 23.84 -2.66
N PHE A 180 -3.81 23.56 -2.04
CA PHE A 180 -3.78 22.89 -0.73
C PHE A 180 -4.55 23.68 0.34
N ALA A 181 -4.39 25.02 0.37
CA ALA A 181 -5.13 25.87 1.29
C ALA A 181 -6.64 25.87 1.03
N GLU A 182 -7.08 25.79 -0.23
CA GLU A 182 -8.50 25.65 -0.61
C GLU A 182 -9.08 24.32 -0.14
N VAL A 183 -8.31 23.22 -0.27
CA VAL A 183 -8.72 21.90 0.23
C VAL A 183 -8.84 21.91 1.75
N MET A 184 -7.84 22.44 2.46
CA MET A 184 -7.88 22.54 3.92
C MET A 184 -9.02 23.45 4.42
N ALA A 185 -9.46 24.40 3.60
CA ALA A 185 -10.58 25.29 3.90
C ALA A 185 -11.95 24.68 3.54
N GLY A 186 -12.00 23.50 2.89
CA GLY A 186 -13.23 22.89 2.39
C GLY A 186 -13.87 23.63 1.20
N LEU A 187 -13.09 24.44 0.47
CA LEU A 187 -13.56 25.18 -0.71
C LEU A 187 -13.47 24.34 -1.99
N ARG A 188 -12.70 23.25 -1.93
CA ARG A 188 -12.35 22.39 -3.05
C ARG A 188 -11.95 21.01 -2.51
N ASP A 189 -12.08 19.99 -3.34
CA ASP A 189 -11.50 18.67 -3.12
C ASP A 189 -10.35 18.38 -4.09
N TYR A 190 -9.47 17.47 -3.70
CA TYR A 190 -8.55 16.84 -4.65
C TYR A 190 -9.30 15.79 -5.48
N GLY A 191 -8.96 15.71 -6.78
CA GLY A 191 -9.27 14.51 -7.57
C GLY A 191 -8.30 13.37 -7.24
N ALA A 192 -8.58 12.14 -7.70
CA ALA A 192 -7.78 10.96 -7.35
C ALA A 192 -6.29 11.11 -7.68
N ALA A 193 -5.97 11.52 -8.91
CA ALA A 193 -4.60 11.68 -9.36
C ALA A 193 -3.87 12.84 -8.66
N GLU A 194 -4.60 13.89 -8.28
CA GLU A 194 -4.02 15.00 -7.52
C GLU A 194 -3.66 14.52 -6.11
N PHE A 195 -4.60 13.84 -5.44
CA PHE A 195 -4.37 13.32 -4.09
C PHE A 195 -3.20 12.34 -4.05
N ASP A 196 -3.14 11.40 -5.00
CA ASP A 196 -2.03 10.44 -5.13
C ASP A 196 -0.67 11.15 -5.23
N SER A 197 -0.60 12.21 -6.05
CA SER A 197 0.63 13.01 -6.20
C SER A 197 1.01 13.83 -4.96
N GLU A 198 0.05 14.08 -4.05
CA GLU A 198 0.26 14.84 -2.82
C GLU A 198 0.73 13.96 -1.65
N LEU A 199 0.48 12.64 -1.68
CA LEU A 199 0.71 11.71 -0.55
C LEU A 199 2.09 11.86 0.10
N GLY A 200 3.16 11.93 -0.70
CA GLY A 200 4.53 12.09 -0.17
C GLY A 200 4.72 13.39 0.62
N ASP A 201 4.22 14.51 0.09
CA ASP A 201 4.33 15.81 0.76
C ASP A 201 3.38 15.92 1.96
N LEU A 202 2.26 15.19 1.95
CA LEU A 202 1.36 15.09 3.10
C LEU A 202 2.03 14.36 4.27
N LEU A 203 2.81 13.30 4.01
CA LEU A 203 3.59 12.64 5.07
C LEU A 203 4.62 13.58 5.70
N ILE A 204 5.34 14.36 4.88
CA ILE A 204 6.29 15.38 5.37
C ILE A 204 5.54 16.43 6.23
N THR A 205 4.35 16.83 5.79
CA THR A 205 3.51 17.79 6.53
C THR A 205 3.08 17.23 7.88
N LEU A 206 2.65 15.96 7.92
CA LEU A 206 2.26 15.26 9.15
C LEU A 206 3.44 15.13 10.11
N GLU A 207 4.63 14.83 9.60
CA GLU A 207 5.86 14.76 10.39
C GLU A 207 6.19 16.11 11.03
N ALA A 208 6.13 17.19 10.26
CA ALA A 208 6.36 18.55 10.74
C ALA A 208 5.31 19.02 11.75
N LEU A 209 4.09 18.47 11.71
CA LEU A 209 3.02 18.71 12.69
C LEU A 209 3.11 17.79 13.92
N GLY A 210 4.11 16.91 13.99
CA GLY A 210 4.36 16.04 15.14
C GLY A 210 3.58 14.71 15.12
N MET A 211 3.01 14.29 14.00
CA MET A 211 2.26 13.04 13.86
C MET A 211 3.15 11.85 13.47
N GLN A 212 4.24 11.64 14.22
CA GLN A 212 5.31 10.68 13.91
C GLN A 212 4.82 9.23 13.80
N GLU A 213 3.85 8.82 14.63
CA GLU A 213 3.30 7.46 14.62
C GLU A 213 2.60 7.13 13.30
N LEU A 214 1.87 8.10 12.74
CA LEU A 214 1.17 7.93 11.47
C LEU A 214 2.15 7.92 10.29
N VAL A 215 3.19 8.77 10.35
CA VAL A 215 4.25 8.83 9.33
C VAL A 215 5.09 7.56 9.31
N ALA A 216 5.46 7.02 10.48
CA ALA A 216 6.21 5.77 10.58
C ALA A 216 5.44 4.57 9.98
N SER A 217 4.12 4.68 9.90
CA SER A 217 3.25 3.65 9.33
C SER A 217 3.07 3.76 7.80
N GLY A 218 3.53 4.86 7.18
CA GLY A 218 3.56 5.05 5.73
C GLY A 218 2.29 5.66 5.09
N PRO A 219 2.29 5.90 3.77
CA PRO A 219 1.18 6.52 3.04
C PRO A 219 -0.09 5.66 3.04
N GLU A 220 0.03 4.34 3.10
CA GLU A 220 -1.09 3.41 3.22
C GLU A 220 -1.85 3.65 4.53
N ALA A 221 -1.13 3.73 5.65
CA ALA A 221 -1.74 3.94 6.96
C ALA A 221 -2.42 5.30 7.04
N LEU A 222 -1.84 6.32 6.40
CA LEU A 222 -2.52 7.61 6.20
C LEU A 222 -3.83 7.42 5.43
N LEU A 223 -3.82 6.78 4.27
CA LEU A 223 -5.04 6.56 3.48
C LEU A 223 -6.09 5.75 4.23
N GLU A 224 -5.69 4.71 4.95
CA GLU A 224 -6.59 3.95 5.82
C GLU A 224 -7.19 4.82 6.92
N ARG A 225 -6.36 5.63 7.57
CA ARG A 225 -6.80 6.58 8.59
C ARG A 225 -7.86 7.53 8.04
N LEU A 226 -7.64 8.05 6.84
CA LEU A 226 -8.57 8.94 6.16
C LEU A 226 -9.88 8.23 5.77
N ARG A 227 -9.80 6.98 5.30
CA ARG A 227 -10.98 6.16 4.95
C ARG A 227 -11.83 5.78 6.17
N GLN A 228 -11.20 5.62 7.33
CA GLN A 228 -11.91 5.30 8.59
C GLN A 228 -12.68 6.50 9.16
N GLY A 229 -12.38 7.72 8.69
CA GLY A 229 -13.20 8.90 8.93
C GLY A 229 -13.42 9.27 10.40
N ARG A 230 -12.44 9.02 11.29
CA ARG A 230 -12.40 9.50 12.68
C ARG A 230 -11.03 9.47 13.28
#